data_AF-A0A944RY89-F1
#
_entry.id   AF-A0A944RY89-F1
#
_cell.length_a   1.000
_cell.length_b   1.000
_cell.length_c   1.000
_cell.angle_alpha   90.00
_cell.angle_beta   90.00
_cell.angle_gamma   90.00
#
_symmetry.space_group_name_H-M   'P 1'
#
loop_
_entity.id
_entity.type
_entity.pdbx_description
1 polymer ?
#
loop_
_entity_poly.entity_id
_entity_poly.type
_entity_poly.pdbx_seq_one_letter_code
_entity_poly.pdbx_strand_id
1 'polypeptide(L)'
;MGGGKSGGAKWLCAVLAAWVLVACQDPYEAGLQAFDSGDWPTAITRLKRVDPFHLHHRDAQDLIRQSIYNAGVDAFDTAQWTTALSYLKRVKESDPNFATARDYIGASFYELAVQALDGGDFQEALRLSNIVRSTCSRYQLARELAHEAQQLASGRHADATSL
;
A
#
# COMPACT_ATOMS: atom_id res chain seq x y z
N MET A 1 55.04 20.88 -44.44
CA MET A 1 54.59 21.40 -43.13
C MET A 1 53.24 22.09 -43.33
N GLY A 2 52.23 21.72 -42.54
CA GLY A 2 51.02 22.54 -42.35
C GLY A 2 49.69 21.87 -42.68
N GLY A 3 48.82 21.80 -41.66
CA GLY A 3 47.36 21.63 -41.77
C GLY A 3 46.87 20.20 -41.50
N GLY A 4 45.96 19.91 -40.56
CA GLY A 4 45.19 20.72 -39.63
C GLY A 4 44.20 19.77 -38.95
N LYS A 5 44.31 19.56 -37.64
CA LYS A 5 43.36 18.77 -36.84
C LYS A 5 42.70 19.71 -35.84
N SER A 6 41.39 19.97 -35.99
CA SER A 6 40.53 20.35 -34.86
C SER A 6 39.06 20.32 -35.27
N GLY A 7 38.38 19.21 -35.01
CA GLY A 7 36.94 19.05 -35.22
C GLY A 7 36.21 18.20 -34.17
N GLY A 8 36.90 17.70 -33.15
CA GLY A 8 36.33 16.73 -32.20
C GLY A 8 35.83 17.30 -30.87
N ALA A 9 36.24 18.51 -30.48
CA ALA A 9 36.01 18.99 -29.11
C ALA A 9 34.61 19.57 -28.86
N LYS A 10 33.85 19.94 -29.91
CA LYS A 10 32.53 20.59 -29.74
C LYS A 10 31.37 19.63 -29.47
N TRP A 11 31.50 18.35 -29.82
CA TRP A 11 30.42 17.38 -29.68
C TRP A 11 30.35 16.72 -28.28
N LEU A 12 31.46 16.66 -27.55
CA LEU A 12 31.51 16.04 -26.22
C LEU A 12 30.85 16.90 -25.12
N CYS A 13 30.88 18.23 -25.25
CA CYS A 13 30.22 19.11 -24.26
C CYS A 13 28.69 19.11 -24.37
N ALA A 14 28.13 18.91 -25.56
CA ALA A 14 26.68 18.97 -25.78
C ALA A 14 25.94 17.74 -25.21
N VAL A 15 26.55 16.56 -25.27
CA VAL A 15 25.95 15.32 -24.73
C VAL A 15 26.02 15.28 -23.21
N LEU A 16 27.08 15.81 -22.59
CA LEU A 16 27.19 15.91 -21.13
C LEU A 16 26.18 16.89 -20.51
N ALA A 17 25.84 17.98 -21.22
CA ALA A 17 24.84 18.94 -20.73
C ALA A 17 23.40 18.37 -20.72
N ALA A 18 23.06 17.47 -21.64
CA ALA A 18 21.75 16.83 -21.69
C ALA A 18 21.53 15.81 -20.55
N TRP A 19 22.58 15.18 -20.03
CA TRP A 19 22.49 14.23 -18.92
C TRP A 19 22.40 14.88 -17.53
N VAL A 20 22.85 16.13 -17.39
CA VAL A 20 22.78 16.86 -16.11
C VAL A 20 21.38 17.46 -15.86
N LEU A 21 20.58 17.70 -16.90
CA LEU A 21 19.23 18.29 -16.77
C LEU A 21 18.16 17.33 -16.23
N VAL A 22 18.36 16.01 -16.32
CA VAL A 22 17.38 15.01 -15.84
C VAL A 22 17.40 14.83 -14.31
N ALA A 23 18.44 15.31 -13.62
CA ALA A 23 18.64 15.03 -12.20
C ALA A 23 17.91 15.96 -11.21
N CYS A 24 17.19 16.99 -11.70
CA CYS A 24 16.60 18.02 -10.83
C CYS A 24 15.11 18.28 -11.13
N GLN A 25 14.34 17.26 -11.52
CA GLN A 25 12.89 17.42 -11.57
C GLN A 25 12.38 17.66 -10.14
N ASP A 26 11.57 18.71 -9.99
CA ASP A 26 11.00 19.10 -8.71
C ASP A 26 10.25 17.91 -8.06
N PRO A 27 10.49 17.60 -6.77
CA PRO A 27 9.90 16.44 -6.12
C PRO A 27 8.37 16.49 -6.07
N TYR A 28 7.76 17.68 -6.05
CA TYR A 28 6.31 17.83 -6.10
C TYR A 28 5.79 17.47 -7.49
N GLU A 29 6.37 18.02 -8.56
CA GLU A 29 5.95 17.72 -9.94
C GLU A 29 6.13 16.23 -10.29
N ALA A 30 7.28 15.65 -9.94
CA ALA A 30 7.53 14.23 -10.16
C ALA A 30 6.57 13.34 -9.33
N GLY A 31 6.19 13.81 -8.14
CA GLY A 31 5.21 13.15 -7.29
C GLY A 31 3.79 13.21 -7.84
N LEU A 32 3.39 14.37 -8.38
CA LEU A 32 2.11 14.57 -9.03
C LEU A 32 1.98 13.70 -10.29
N GLN A 33 3.01 13.66 -11.12
CA GLN A 33 3.02 12.79 -12.30
C GLN A 33 2.82 11.31 -11.94
N ALA A 34 3.50 10.82 -10.89
CA ALA A 34 3.33 9.46 -10.41
C ALA A 34 1.95 9.21 -9.79
N PHE A 35 1.38 10.22 -9.12
CA PHE A 35 0.02 10.17 -8.59
C PHE A 35 -1.00 10.02 -9.71
N ASP A 36 -0.90 10.85 -10.75
CA ASP A 36 -1.82 10.83 -11.89
C ASP A 36 -1.72 9.53 -12.70
N SER A 37 -0.54 8.89 -12.72
CA SER A 37 -0.35 7.59 -13.39
C SER A 37 -0.76 6.38 -12.53
N GLY A 38 -1.21 6.59 -11.29
CA GLY A 38 -1.51 5.50 -10.35
C GLY A 38 -0.29 4.77 -9.80
N ASP A 39 0.93 5.30 -9.98
CA ASP A 39 2.14 4.74 -9.37
C ASP A 39 2.27 5.26 -7.93
N TRP A 40 1.43 4.72 -7.05
CA TRP A 40 1.34 5.15 -5.66
C TRP A 40 2.67 5.04 -4.89
N PRO A 41 3.46 3.95 -5.01
CA PRO A 41 4.76 3.87 -4.34
C PRO A 41 5.73 4.98 -4.77
N THR A 42 5.79 5.29 -6.06
CA THR A 42 6.62 6.39 -6.57
C THR A 42 6.08 7.73 -6.12
N ALA A 43 4.77 7.96 -6.18
CA ALA A 43 4.14 9.19 -5.72
C ALA A 43 4.47 9.49 -4.25
N ILE A 44 4.28 8.50 -3.36
CA ILE A 44 4.63 8.61 -1.93
C ILE A 44 6.11 8.97 -1.76
N THR A 45 7.00 8.30 -2.49
CA THR A 45 8.45 8.48 -2.37
C THR A 45 8.90 9.86 -2.82
N ARG A 46 8.33 10.37 -3.92
CA ARG A 46 8.66 11.68 -4.48
C ARG A 46 8.08 12.81 -3.63
N LEU A 47 6.79 12.74 -3.30
CA LEU A 47 6.10 13.76 -2.52
C LEU A 47 6.67 13.92 -1.10
N LYS A 48 7.19 12.85 -0.49
CA LYS A 48 7.87 12.93 0.82
C LYS A 48 9.15 13.77 0.81
N ARG A 49 9.71 14.04 -0.38
CA ARG A 49 10.92 14.88 -0.54
C ARG A 49 10.58 16.37 -0.70
N VAL A 50 9.30 16.72 -0.78
CA VAL A 50 8.86 18.13 -0.84
C VAL A 50 9.18 18.80 0.49
N ASP A 51 9.96 19.88 0.41
CA ASP A 51 10.43 20.63 1.57
C ASP A 51 9.26 21.17 2.42
N PRO A 52 9.33 21.18 3.77
CA PRO A 52 8.29 21.74 4.64
C PRO A 52 7.93 23.21 4.38
N PHE A 53 8.85 24.00 3.84
CA PHE A 53 8.66 25.41 3.47
C PHE A 53 8.28 25.60 2.00
N HIS A 54 8.15 24.51 1.24
CA HIS A 54 7.69 24.56 -0.14
C HIS A 54 6.23 25.03 -0.21
N LEU A 55 5.90 25.83 -1.23
CA LEU A 55 4.53 26.32 -1.49
C LEU A 55 3.50 25.20 -1.47
N HIS A 56 3.85 24.05 -2.07
CA HIS A 56 2.98 22.89 -2.20
C HIS A 56 3.14 21.86 -1.08
N HIS A 57 3.79 22.20 0.04
CA HIS A 57 4.01 21.21 1.10
C HIS A 57 2.69 20.61 1.62
N ARG A 58 1.66 21.45 1.82
CA ARG A 58 0.35 20.99 2.28
C ARG A 58 -0.29 20.04 1.28
N ASP A 59 -0.31 20.42 0.02
CA ASP A 59 -0.86 19.60 -1.08
C ASP A 59 -0.10 18.27 -1.20
N ALA A 60 1.22 18.29 -1.06
CA ALA A 60 2.04 17.08 -1.05
C ALA A 60 1.66 16.14 0.10
N GLN A 61 1.38 16.68 1.30
CA GLN A 61 0.91 15.86 2.43
C GLN A 61 -0.48 15.26 2.18
N ASP A 62 -1.38 15.98 1.53
CA ASP A 62 -2.69 15.47 1.12
C ASP A 62 -2.56 14.35 0.06
N LEU A 63 -1.74 14.57 -0.96
CA LEU A 63 -1.47 13.58 -2.01
C LEU A 63 -0.77 12.33 -1.47
N ILE A 64 0.16 12.46 -0.51
CA ILE A 64 0.77 11.30 0.16
C ILE A 64 -0.30 10.46 0.86
N ARG A 65 -1.25 11.09 1.56
CA ARG A 65 -2.32 10.36 2.27
C ARG A 65 -3.23 9.65 1.29
N GLN A 66 -3.64 10.32 0.21
CA GLN A 66 -4.44 9.72 -0.87
C GLN A 66 -3.68 8.57 -1.55
N SER A 67 -2.39 8.73 -1.84
CA SER A 67 -1.56 7.67 -2.44
C SER A 67 -1.46 6.44 -1.54
N ILE A 68 -1.29 6.64 -0.21
CA ILE A 68 -1.26 5.53 0.75
C ILE A 68 -2.60 4.80 0.78
N TYR A 69 -3.71 5.54 0.77
CA TYR A 69 -5.04 4.96 0.72
C TYR A 69 -5.25 4.15 -0.56
N ASN A 70 -4.99 4.75 -1.74
CA ASN A 70 -5.17 4.10 -3.03
C ASN A 70 -4.26 2.87 -3.19
N ALA A 71 -3.01 2.92 -2.74
CA ALA A 71 -2.13 1.75 -2.72
C ALA A 71 -2.70 0.59 -1.88
N GLY A 72 -3.36 0.94 -0.78
CA GLY A 72 -4.05 -0.02 0.07
C GLY A 72 -5.27 -0.64 -0.58
N VAL A 73 -6.05 0.16 -1.30
CA VAL A 73 -7.22 -0.30 -2.08
C VAL A 73 -6.78 -1.18 -3.24
N ASP A 74 -5.78 -0.77 -4.04
CA ASP A 74 -5.27 -1.60 -5.14
C ASP A 74 -4.71 -2.93 -4.66
N ALA A 75 -3.99 -2.92 -3.53
CA ALA A 75 -3.52 -4.15 -2.91
C ALA A 75 -4.69 -5.03 -2.42
N PHE A 76 -5.78 -4.43 -1.95
CA PHE A 76 -7.00 -5.16 -1.61
C PHE A 76 -7.62 -5.76 -2.87
N ASP A 77 -7.88 -4.97 -3.90
CA ASP A 77 -8.55 -5.42 -5.13
C ASP A 77 -7.75 -6.53 -5.87
N THR A 78 -6.43 -6.59 -5.66
CA THR A 78 -5.54 -7.64 -6.18
C THR A 78 -5.30 -8.80 -5.22
N ALA A 79 -6.11 -8.93 -4.17
CA ALA A 79 -6.05 -9.98 -3.15
C ALA A 79 -4.74 -10.06 -2.33
N GLN A 80 -3.98 -8.96 -2.29
CA GLN A 80 -2.78 -8.83 -1.47
C GLN A 80 -3.12 -8.27 -0.09
N TRP A 81 -3.92 -9.00 0.68
CA TRP A 81 -4.53 -8.53 1.93
C TRP A 81 -3.53 -8.05 2.99
N THR A 82 -2.36 -8.70 3.09
CA THR A 82 -1.29 -8.27 4.01
C THR A 82 -0.68 -6.94 3.58
N THR A 83 -0.44 -6.75 2.28
CA THR A 83 0.02 -5.47 1.70
C THR A 83 -1.04 -4.38 1.89
N ALA A 84 -2.31 -4.69 1.64
CA ALA A 84 -3.44 -3.77 1.87
C ALA A 84 -3.45 -3.27 3.32
N LEU A 85 -3.37 -4.19 4.30
CA LEU A 85 -3.30 -3.84 5.72
C LEU A 85 -2.10 -2.95 6.06
N SER A 86 -0.94 -3.19 5.45
CA SER A 86 0.27 -2.39 5.66
C SER A 86 0.07 -0.93 5.24
N TYR A 87 -0.57 -0.69 4.09
CA TYR A 87 -0.89 0.65 3.62
C TYR A 87 -2.04 1.30 4.39
N LEU A 88 -3.18 0.62 4.51
CA LEU A 88 -4.40 1.20 5.06
C LEU A 88 -4.26 1.58 6.54
N LYS A 89 -3.49 0.82 7.34
CA LYS A 89 -3.21 1.16 8.74
C LYS A 89 -2.40 2.45 8.91
N ARG A 90 -1.77 2.96 7.86
CA ARG A 90 -1.02 4.22 7.89
C ARG A 90 -1.90 5.45 7.65
N VAL A 91 -3.16 5.25 7.26
CA VAL A 91 -4.14 6.34 7.13
C VAL A 91 -4.56 6.81 8.54
N LYS A 92 -4.49 8.12 8.79
CA LYS A 92 -4.73 8.71 10.13
C LYS A 92 -6.21 8.82 10.43
N GLU A 93 -6.57 8.80 11.72
CA GLU A 93 -7.98 8.79 12.12
C GLU A 93 -8.78 10.03 11.72
N SER A 94 -8.12 11.19 11.65
CA SER A 94 -8.72 12.46 11.27
C SER A 94 -8.83 12.67 9.76
N ASP A 95 -8.42 11.69 8.95
CA ASP A 95 -8.48 11.76 7.49
C ASP A 95 -9.90 11.45 6.97
N PRO A 96 -10.44 12.18 5.98
CA PRO A 96 -11.73 11.86 5.36
C PRO A 96 -11.82 10.41 4.83
N ASN A 97 -10.70 9.84 4.37
CA ASN A 97 -10.64 8.47 3.85
C ASN A 97 -10.59 7.41 4.95
N PHE A 98 -10.47 7.81 6.21
CA PHE A 98 -10.21 6.88 7.30
C PHE A 98 -11.37 5.93 7.59
N ALA A 99 -12.61 6.40 7.50
CA ALA A 99 -13.78 5.55 7.68
C ALA A 99 -13.79 4.42 6.65
N THR A 100 -13.52 4.76 5.39
CA THR A 100 -13.43 3.78 4.30
C THR A 100 -12.20 2.87 4.45
N ALA A 101 -11.05 3.42 4.87
CA ALA A 101 -9.85 2.62 5.13
C ALA A 101 -10.08 1.59 6.26
N ARG A 102 -10.80 1.97 7.32
CA ARG A 102 -11.21 1.04 8.40
C ARG A 102 -12.06 -0.11 7.86
N ASP A 103 -12.92 0.16 6.89
CA ASP A 103 -13.73 -0.89 6.29
C ASP A 103 -12.88 -1.87 5.49
N TYR A 104 -11.99 -1.37 4.62
CA TYR A 104 -11.03 -2.21 3.90
C TYR A 104 -10.08 -2.98 4.83
N ILE A 105 -9.69 -2.42 5.98
CA ILE A 105 -8.91 -3.13 7.00
C ILE A 105 -9.72 -4.31 7.55
N GLY A 106 -10.97 -4.08 7.95
CA GLY A 106 -11.86 -5.14 8.42
C GLY A 106 -12.09 -6.21 7.35
N ALA A 107 -12.30 -5.79 6.12
CA ALA A 107 -12.47 -6.68 4.98
C ALA A 107 -11.21 -7.51 4.70
N SER A 108 -10.02 -6.92 4.79
CA SER A 108 -8.74 -7.62 4.61
C SER A 108 -8.51 -8.67 5.70
N PHE A 109 -8.84 -8.36 6.96
CA PHE A 109 -8.76 -9.34 8.05
C PHE A 109 -9.73 -10.51 7.84
N TYR A 110 -10.93 -10.23 7.35
CA TYR A 110 -11.88 -11.27 6.98
C TYR A 110 -11.32 -12.19 5.88
N GLU A 111 -10.77 -11.66 4.79
CA GLU A 111 -10.21 -12.51 3.71
C GLU A 111 -9.03 -13.35 4.18
N LEU A 112 -8.16 -12.78 5.03
CA LEU A 112 -7.08 -13.55 5.65
C LEU A 112 -7.63 -14.67 6.54
N ALA A 113 -8.73 -14.43 7.25
CA ALA A 113 -9.37 -15.44 8.07
C ALA A 113 -9.97 -16.57 7.23
N VAL A 114 -10.57 -16.25 6.08
CA VAL A 114 -11.03 -17.23 5.08
C VAL A 114 -9.85 -18.08 4.59
N GLN A 115 -8.74 -17.46 4.17
CA GLN A 115 -7.55 -18.18 3.73
C GLN A 115 -6.98 -19.12 4.81
N ALA A 116 -6.98 -18.68 6.06
CA ALA A 116 -6.54 -19.50 7.18
C ALA A 116 -7.49 -20.69 7.42
N LEU A 117 -8.80 -20.46 7.35
CA LEU A 117 -9.81 -21.51 7.50
C LEU A 117 -9.68 -22.56 6.39
N ASP A 118 -9.58 -22.13 5.14
CA ASP A 118 -9.39 -23.00 3.96
C ASP A 118 -8.07 -23.79 4.04
N GLY A 119 -7.02 -23.18 4.60
CA GLY A 119 -5.74 -23.82 4.88
C GLY A 119 -5.77 -24.78 6.08
N GLY A 120 -6.89 -24.88 6.80
CA GLY A 120 -7.04 -25.71 7.98
C GLY A 120 -6.39 -25.16 9.25
N ASP A 121 -5.95 -23.90 9.25
CA ASP A 121 -5.45 -23.17 10.41
C ASP A 121 -6.59 -22.46 11.12
N PHE A 122 -7.37 -23.25 11.86
CA PHE A 122 -8.57 -22.79 12.55
C PHE A 122 -8.28 -21.81 13.69
N GLN A 123 -7.10 -21.90 14.32
CA GLN A 123 -6.71 -20.97 15.37
C GLN A 123 -6.46 -19.58 14.79
N GLU A 124 -5.74 -19.51 13.67
CA GLU A 124 -5.48 -18.25 12.99
C GLU A 124 -6.75 -17.65 12.37
N ALA A 125 -7.60 -18.48 11.76
CA ALA A 125 -8.91 -18.06 11.26
C ALA A 125 -9.78 -17.40 12.35
N LEU A 126 -9.84 -18.03 13.53
CA LEU A 126 -10.55 -17.48 14.69
C LEU A 126 -9.93 -16.17 15.17
N ARG A 127 -8.60 -16.11 15.27
CA ARG A 127 -7.87 -14.91 15.71
C ARG A 127 -8.13 -13.73 14.78
N LEU A 128 -8.02 -13.93 13.48
CA LEU A 128 -8.20 -12.90 12.46
C LEU A 128 -9.66 -12.41 12.40
N SER A 129 -10.62 -13.33 12.45
CA SER A 129 -12.06 -12.99 12.46
C SER A 129 -12.44 -12.09 13.62
N ASN A 130 -11.90 -12.35 14.81
CA ASN A 130 -12.19 -11.57 16.01
C ASN A 130 -11.61 -10.15 16.00
N ILE A 131 -10.70 -9.84 15.07
CA ILE A 131 -10.18 -8.47 14.88
C ILE A 131 -11.19 -7.60 14.13
N VAL A 132 -12.06 -8.19 13.31
CA VAL A 132 -13.04 -7.45 12.52
C VAL A 132 -14.03 -6.78 13.46
N ARG A 133 -14.08 -5.43 13.41
CA ARG A 133 -14.88 -4.62 14.32
C ARG A 133 -16.35 -4.64 13.93
N SER A 134 -17.25 -4.45 14.91
CA SER A 134 -18.71 -4.41 14.71
C SER A 134 -19.20 -3.31 13.76
N THR A 135 -18.38 -2.30 13.52
CA THR A 135 -18.67 -1.19 12.60
C THR A 135 -18.25 -1.46 11.16
N CYS A 136 -17.53 -2.56 10.89
CA CYS A 136 -17.09 -2.92 9.54
C CYS A 136 -18.19 -3.68 8.78
N SER A 137 -18.26 -3.48 7.47
CA SER A 137 -19.24 -4.10 6.56
C SER A 137 -19.27 -5.63 6.64
N ARG A 138 -18.10 -6.24 6.86
CA ARG A 138 -17.93 -7.71 6.94
C ARG A 138 -18.02 -8.30 8.34
N TYR A 139 -18.47 -7.54 9.34
CA TYR A 139 -18.48 -8.01 10.72
C TYR A 139 -19.28 -9.30 10.93
N GLN A 140 -20.50 -9.39 10.35
CA GLN A 140 -21.34 -10.58 10.55
C GLN A 140 -20.70 -11.83 9.92
N LEU A 141 -20.15 -11.70 8.71
CA LEU A 141 -19.43 -12.78 8.05
C LEU A 141 -18.21 -13.23 8.87
N ALA A 142 -17.46 -12.29 9.43
CA ALA A 142 -16.33 -12.62 10.31
C ALA A 142 -16.78 -13.37 11.57
N ARG A 143 -17.93 -12.99 12.17
CA ARG A 143 -18.47 -13.72 13.33
C ARG A 143 -18.90 -15.15 12.99
N GLU A 144 -19.55 -15.34 11.86
CA GLU A 144 -19.94 -16.67 11.39
C GLU A 144 -18.70 -17.54 11.17
N LEU A 145 -17.69 -16.99 10.50
CA LEU A 145 -16.42 -17.67 10.26
C LEU A 145 -15.67 -18.01 11.56
N ALA A 146 -15.69 -17.13 12.56
CA ALA A 146 -15.15 -17.40 13.88
C ALA A 146 -15.85 -18.58 14.57
N HIS A 147 -17.18 -18.66 14.48
CA HIS A 147 -17.94 -19.77 15.06
C HIS A 147 -17.62 -21.11 14.37
N GLU A 148 -17.52 -21.11 13.03
CA GLU A 148 -17.13 -22.28 12.26
C GLU A 148 -15.73 -22.76 12.63
N ALA A 149 -14.74 -21.86 12.61
CA ALA A 149 -13.36 -22.17 12.98
C ALA A 149 -13.27 -22.77 14.40
N GLN A 150 -14.05 -22.26 15.35
CA GLN A 150 -14.10 -22.77 16.71
C GLN A 150 -14.65 -24.20 16.79
N GLN A 151 -15.72 -24.52 16.05
CA GLN A 151 -16.30 -25.87 16.00
C GLN A 151 -15.30 -26.87 15.43
N LEU A 152 -14.64 -26.51 14.32
CA LEU A 152 -13.66 -27.38 13.67
C LEU A 152 -12.41 -27.60 14.52
N ALA A 153 -11.92 -26.56 15.20
CA ALA A 153 -10.81 -26.69 16.15
C ALA A 153 -11.16 -27.65 17.29
N SER A 154 -12.36 -27.54 17.84
CA SER A 154 -12.82 -28.37 18.96
C SER A 154 -13.03 -29.83 18.54
N GLY A 155 -13.53 -30.07 17.32
CA GLY A 155 -13.68 -31.43 16.76
C GLY A 155 -12.36 -32.18 16.60
N ARG A 156 -11.32 -31.52 16.06
CA ARG A 156 -9.98 -32.15 15.94
C ARG A 156 -9.39 -32.59 17.28
N HIS A 157 -9.63 -31.83 18.34
CA HIS A 157 -9.13 -32.18 19.67
C HIS A 157 -9.81 -33.43 20.23
N ALA A 158 -11.12 -33.63 19.97
CA ALA A 158 -11.84 -34.82 20.41
C ALA A 158 -11.32 -36.09 19.70
N ASP A 159 -11.09 -36.01 18.39
CA ASP A 159 -10.58 -37.14 17.59
C ASP A 159 -9.17 -37.55 18.05
N ALA A 160 -8.28 -36.59 18.32
CA ALA A 160 -6.91 -36.84 18.75
C ALA A 160 -6.79 -37.49 20.15
N THR A 161 -7.80 -37.35 21.01
CA THR A 161 -7.84 -37.97 22.35
C THR A 161 -8.45 -39.36 22.39
N SER A 162 -8.96 -39.86 21.26
CA SER A 162 -9.66 -41.16 21.15
C SER A 162 -8.81 -42.31 20.61
N LEU A 163 -7.51 -42.08 20.40
CA LEU A 163 -6.49 -43.05 19.98
C LEU A 163 -5.51 -43.35 21.12
#